data_AF-A0A965R7D5-F1
#
_entry.id   AF-A0A965R7D5-F1
#
_cell.length_a   1.000
_cell.length_b   1.000
_cell.length_c   1.000
_cell.angle_alpha   90.00
_cell.angle_beta   90.00
_cell.angle_gamma   90.00
#
_symmetry.space_group_name_H-M   'P 1'
#
loop_
_entity.id
_entity.type
_entity.pdbx_description
1 polymer ?
#
loop_
_entity_poly.entity_id
_entity_poly.type
_entity_poly.pdbx_seq_one_letter_code
_entity_poly.pdbx_strand_id
1 'polypeptide(L)'
;MDITELVIYIISCILLIGFFAGTEIAFITANKLNIELQKKQGTTSGRIISKFMMNPAEFIGTSLIGINIVLVVYGLLMTELTKPLFEFLPEALNKQFVHLFLDTLIATVFI
;
A
#
# COMPACT_ATOMS: atom_id res chain seq x y z
N MET A 1 -1.85 18.32 13.87
CA MET A 1 -2.18 16.90 14.03
C MET A 1 -1.37 16.41 15.20
N ASP A 2 -2.00 15.82 16.21
CA ASP A 2 -1.22 15.26 17.31
C ASP A 2 -0.44 14.03 16.81
N ILE A 3 0.71 13.74 17.43
CA ILE A 3 1.56 12.59 17.05
C ILE A 3 0.75 11.29 17.07
N THR A 4 -0.20 11.16 17.99
CA THR A 4 -1.09 10.00 18.10
C THR A 4 -1.99 9.84 16.86
N GLU A 5 -2.59 10.93 16.36
CA GLU A 5 -3.41 10.89 15.15
C GLU A 5 -2.57 10.53 13.93
N LEU A 6 -1.36 11.06 13.85
CA LEU A 6 -0.41 10.78 12.77
C LEU A 6 -0.04 9.29 12.71
N VAL A 7 0.30 8.70 13.86
CA VAL A 7 0.61 7.27 13.95
C VAL A 7 -0.58 6.40 13.56
N ILE A 8 -1.80 6.77 13.96
CA ILE A 8 -3.02 6.04 13.57
C ILE A 8 -3.19 6.05 12.05
N TYR A 9 -3.01 7.21 11.39
CA TYR A 9 -3.10 7.29 9.93
C TYR A 9 -2.01 6.49 9.24
N ILE A 10 -0.77 6.52 9.72
CA ILE A 10 0.34 5.70 9.19
C ILE A 10 -0.01 4.20 9.27
N ILE A 11 -0.46 3.73 10.43
CA ILE A 11 -0.85 2.32 10.62
C ILE A 11 -1.99 1.94 9.66
N SER A 12 -2.97 2.84 9.48
CA SER A 12 -4.07 2.60 8.54
C SER A 12 -3.58 2.47 7.09
N CYS A 13 -2.61 3.29 6.67
CA CYS A 13 -1.99 3.19 5.35
C CYS A 13 -1.25 1.87 5.17
N ILE A 14 -0.46 1.43 6.16
CA ILE A 14 0.27 0.14 6.09
C ILE A 14 -0.73 -1.03 5.96
N LEU A 15 -1.81 -1.02 6.73
CA LEU A 15 -2.86 -2.04 6.63
C LEU A 15 -3.52 -2.06 5.25
N LEU A 16 -3.79 -0.88 4.67
CA LEU A 16 -4.34 -0.78 3.32
C LEU A 16 -3.37 -1.28 2.25
N ILE A 17 -2.09 -0.91 2.32
CA ILE A 17 -1.06 -1.38 1.39
C ILE A 17 -0.93 -2.91 1.48
N GLY A 18 -0.86 -3.45 2.69
CA GLY A 18 -0.83 -4.89 2.92
C GLY A 18 -2.09 -5.61 2.44
N PHE A 19 -3.27 -4.99 2.59
CA PHE A 19 -4.53 -5.51 2.06
C PHE A 19 -4.51 -5.59 0.53
N PHE A 20 -4.19 -4.50 -0.17
CA PHE A 20 -4.14 -4.49 -1.63
C PHE A 20 -3.10 -5.48 -2.16
N ALA A 21 -1.88 -5.45 -1.62
CA ALA A 21 -0.82 -6.39 -2.01
C ALA A 21 -1.23 -7.85 -1.74
N GLY A 22 -1.87 -8.13 -0.59
CA GLY A 22 -2.38 -9.45 -0.25
C GLY A 22 -3.48 -9.92 -1.20
N THR A 23 -4.43 -9.04 -1.55
CA THR A 23 -5.49 -9.38 -2.52
C THR A 23 -4.93 -9.64 -3.92
N GLU A 24 -3.91 -8.90 -4.33
CA GLU A 24 -3.24 -9.09 -5.62
C GLU A 24 -2.54 -10.45 -5.69
N ILE A 25 -1.73 -10.79 -4.68
CA ILE A 25 -1.04 -12.08 -4.61
C ILE A 25 -2.05 -13.23 -4.54
N ALA A 26 -3.09 -13.11 -3.73
CA ALA A 26 -4.15 -14.11 -3.63
C ALA A 26 -4.86 -14.31 -4.98
N PHE A 27 -5.10 -13.23 -5.72
CA PHE A 27 -5.72 -13.28 -7.04
C PHE A 27 -4.82 -13.93 -8.09
N ILE A 28 -3.52 -13.60 -8.10
CA ILE A 28 -2.54 -14.17 -9.03
C ILE A 28 -2.34 -15.67 -8.77
N THR A 29 -2.35 -16.08 -7.50
CA THR A 29 -2.12 -17.49 -7.09
C THR A 29 -3.39 -18.34 -7.11
N ALA A 30 -4.57 -17.75 -7.31
CA ALA A 30 -5.83 -18.47 -7.27
C ALA A 30 -5.95 -19.51 -8.40
N ASN A 31 -6.49 -20.68 -8.08
CA ASN A 31 -6.72 -21.74 -9.05
C ASN A 31 -7.94 -21.43 -9.93
N LYS A 32 -7.67 -21.04 -11.17
CA LYS A 32 -8.67 -20.68 -12.18
C LYS A 32 -9.71 -21.78 -12.41
N LEU A 33 -9.30 -23.05 -12.44
CA LEU A 33 -10.19 -24.19 -12.64
C LEU A 33 -11.18 -24.33 -11.47
N ASN A 34 -10.70 -24.18 -10.24
CA ASN A 34 -11.55 -24.25 -9.05
C ASN A 34 -12.58 -23.11 -9.04
N ILE A 35 -12.19 -21.89 -9.40
CA ILE A 35 -13.09 -20.74 -9.52
C ILE A 35 -14.16 -20.97 -10.59
N GLU A 36 -13.78 -21.54 -11.73
CA GLU A 36 -14.72 -21.84 -12.82
C GLU A 36 -15.73 -22.94 -12.44
N LEU A 37 -15.30 -23.94 -11.67
CA LEU A 37 -16.19 -24.94 -11.07
C LEU A 37 -17.17 -24.31 -10.07
N GLN A 38 -16.68 -23.44 -9.17
CA GLN A 38 -17.51 -22.71 -8.21
C GLN A 38 -18.54 -21.79 -8.89
N LYS A 39 -18.19 -21.18 -10.03
CA LYS A 39 -19.11 -20.42 -10.88
C LYS A 39 -20.21 -21.31 -11.46
N LYS A 40 -19.85 -22.50 -11.97
CA LYS A 40 -20.82 -23.47 -12.50
C LYS A 40 -21.75 -24.02 -11.41
N GLN A 41 -21.28 -24.11 -10.16
CA GLN A 41 -22.08 -24.47 -8.98
C GLN A 41 -23.00 -23.34 -8.49
N GLY A 42 -22.95 -22.15 -9.11
CA GLY A 42 -23.87 -21.04 -8.80
C GLY A 42 -23.50 -20.20 -7.57
N THR A 43 -22.29 -20.36 -7.03
CA THR A 43 -21.85 -19.55 -5.88
C THR A 43 -21.65 -18.08 -6.29
N THR A 44 -22.12 -17.15 -5.45
CA THR A 44 -21.99 -15.70 -5.69
C THR A 44 -20.53 -15.27 -5.74
N SER A 45 -19.69 -15.79 -4.84
CA SER A 45 -18.26 -15.52 -4.82
C SER A 45 -17.55 -16.00 -6.09
N GLY A 46 -17.86 -17.22 -6.57
CA GLY A 46 -17.29 -17.75 -7.81
C GLY A 46 -17.66 -16.93 -9.04
N ARG A 47 -18.88 -16.35 -9.08
CA ARG A 47 -19.33 -15.49 -10.19
C ARG A 47 -18.58 -14.15 -10.22
N ILE A 48 -18.37 -13.53 -9.07
CA ILE A 48 -17.65 -12.26 -8.95
C ILE A 48 -16.17 -12.46 -9.31
N ILE A 49 -15.50 -13.43 -8.68
CA ILE A 49 -14.08 -13.70 -8.90
C ILE A 49 -13.82 -14.12 -10.35
N SER A 50 -14.68 -14.95 -10.94
CA SER A 50 -14.54 -15.32 -12.36
C SER A 50 -14.62 -14.12 -13.30
N LYS A 51 -15.41 -13.08 -12.97
CA LYS A 51 -15.49 -11.87 -13.79
C LYS A 51 -14.16 -11.13 -13.80
N PHE A 52 -13.53 -10.97 -12.64
CA PHE A 52 -12.20 -10.37 -12.53
C PHE A 52 -11.12 -11.24 -13.20
N MET A 53 -11.23 -12.57 -13.13
CA MET A 53 -10.29 -13.49 -13.78
C MET A 53 -10.35 -13.48 -15.32
N MET A 54 -11.42 -12.95 -15.94
CA MET A 54 -11.46 -12.77 -17.40
C MET A 54 -10.51 -11.67 -17.88
N ASN A 55 -10.34 -10.61 -17.08
CA ASN A 55 -9.43 -9.49 -17.35
C ASN A 55 -8.50 -9.27 -16.15
N PRO A 56 -7.57 -10.21 -15.88
CA PRO A 56 -6.72 -10.14 -14.69
C PRO A 56 -5.84 -8.89 -14.66
N ALA A 57 -5.45 -8.38 -15.85
CA ALA A 57 -4.66 -7.16 -15.98
C ALA A 57 -5.39 -5.92 -15.43
N GLU A 58 -6.71 -5.84 -15.56
CA GLU A 58 -7.50 -4.71 -15.06
C GLU A 58 -7.59 -4.72 -13.53
N PHE A 59 -7.78 -5.91 -12.94
CA PHE A 59 -7.78 -6.09 -11.49
C PHE A 59 -6.40 -5.77 -10.88
N ILE A 60 -5.34 -6.36 -11.42
CA ILE A 60 -3.96 -6.14 -10.96
C ILE A 60 -3.60 -4.65 -11.13
N GLY A 61 -3.92 -4.05 -12.29
CA GLY A 61 -3.67 -2.63 -12.54
C GLY A 61 -4.37 -1.72 -11.54
N THR A 62 -5.63 -2.01 -11.20
CA THR A 62 -6.40 -1.24 -10.21
C THR A 62 -5.82 -1.40 -8.81
N SER A 63 -5.43 -2.62 -8.42
CA SER A 63 -4.74 -2.89 -7.15
C SER A 63 -3.43 -2.11 -7.05
N LEU A 64 -2.63 -2.14 -8.12
CA LEU A 64 -1.34 -1.44 -8.18
C LEU A 64 -1.50 0.08 -8.10
N ILE A 65 -2.51 0.64 -8.77
CA ILE A 65 -2.85 2.08 -8.65
C ILE A 65 -3.24 2.39 -7.19
N GLY A 66 -4.04 1.54 -6.55
CA GLY A 66 -4.40 1.67 -5.14
C GLY A 66 -3.19 1.69 -4.22
N ILE A 67 -2.27 0.73 -4.37
CA ILE A 67 -1.00 0.68 -3.61
C ILE A 67 -0.21 1.97 -3.80
N ASN A 68 -0.04 2.44 -5.03
CA ASN A 68 0.73 3.65 -5.31
C ASN A 68 0.11 4.89 -4.67
N ILE A 69 -1.23 5.04 -4.71
CA ILE A 69 -1.91 6.17 -4.06
C ILE A 69 -1.68 6.15 -2.55
N VAL A 70 -1.87 5.00 -1.90
CA VAL A 70 -1.69 4.89 -0.45
C VAL A 70 -0.23 5.10 -0.06
N LEU A 71 0.72 4.65 -0.89
CA LEU A 71 2.15 4.85 -0.67
C LEU A 71 2.53 6.34 -0.69
N VAL A 72 1.95 7.13 -1.62
CA VAL A 72 2.17 8.58 -1.66
C VAL A 72 1.64 9.25 -0.40
N VAL A 73 0.43 8.89 0.06
CA VAL A 73 -0.16 9.43 1.29
C VAL A 73 0.68 9.05 2.51
N TYR A 74 1.12 7.79 2.60
CA TYR A 74 2.02 7.31 3.65
C TYR A 74 3.33 8.09 3.68
N GLY A 75 3.95 8.35 2.52
CA GLY A 75 5.18 9.14 2.43
C GLY A 75 5.01 10.56 2.98
N LEU A 76 3.90 11.23 2.65
CA LEU A 76 3.58 12.56 3.17
C LEU A 76 3.43 12.55 4.71
N LEU A 77 2.74 11.54 5.24
CA LEU A 77 2.59 11.36 6.69
C LEU A 77 3.93 11.06 7.38
N MET A 78 4.79 10.28 6.75
CA MET A 78 6.13 9.97 7.27
C MET A 78 7.03 11.19 7.33
N THR A 79 7.03 12.05 6.30
CA THR A 79 7.74 13.34 6.35
C THR A 79 7.27 14.19 7.53
N GLU A 80 5.99 14.15 7.89
CA GLU A 80 5.51 14.87 9.09
C GLU A 80 6.01 14.24 10.41
N LEU A 81 6.14 12.91 10.46
CA LEU A 81 6.68 12.19 11.63
C LEU A 81 8.18 12.46 11.84
N THR A 82 8.94 12.57 10.76
CA THR A 82 10.40 12.70 10.79
C THR A 82 10.87 14.14 10.96
N LYS A 83 10.06 15.15 10.65
CA LYS A 83 10.33 16.59 10.91
C LYS A 83 11.04 16.87 12.24
N PRO A 84 10.53 16.46 13.42
CA PRO A 84 11.19 16.71 14.70
C PRO A 84 12.56 16.02 14.80
N LEU A 85 12.77 14.89 14.11
CA LEU A 85 14.04 14.17 14.08
C LEU A 85 15.13 14.98 13.36
N PHE A 86 14.75 15.75 12.33
CA PHE A 86 15.69 16.59 11.56
C PHE A 86 16.06 17.89 12.24
N GLU A 87 15.26 18.40 13.19
CA GLU A 87 15.61 19.56 14.00
C GLU A 87 16.83 19.28 14.90
N PHE A 88 17.10 18.01 15.23
CA PHE A 88 18.29 17.59 15.97
C PHE A 88 19.53 17.38 15.09
N LEU A 89 19.43 17.56 13.78
CA LEU A 89 20.51 17.29 12.84
C LEU A 89 21.47 18.49 12.71
N PRO A 90 22.81 18.28 12.65
CA PRO A 90 23.77 19.37 12.48
C PRO A 90 23.49 20.19 11.22
N GLU A 91 23.64 21.53 11.28
CA GLU A 91 23.39 22.44 10.15
C GLU A 91 24.12 22.06 8.85
N ALA A 92 25.31 21.43 8.96
CA ALA A 92 26.07 20.93 7.82
C ALA A 92 25.33 19.87 6.97
N LEU A 93 24.40 19.13 7.58
CA LEU A 93 23.57 18.09 6.94
C LEU A 93 22.13 18.56 6.69
N ASN A 94 21.75 19.76 7.14
CA ASN A 94 20.40 20.31 7.00
C ASN A 94 20.17 20.91 5.60
N LYS A 95 20.35 20.07 4.56
CA LYS A 95 20.02 20.40 3.17
C LYS A 95 18.73 19.69 2.77
N GLN A 96 17.89 20.36 1.97
CA GLN A 96 16.62 19.83 1.48
C GLN A 96 16.74 18.46 0.80
N PHE A 97 17.82 18.24 0.04
CA PHE A 97 18.08 16.95 -0.61
C PHE A 97 18.34 15.82 0.38
N VAL A 98 19.08 16.09 1.46
CA VAL A 98 19.39 15.10 2.50
C VAL A 98 18.12 14.76 3.29
N HIS A 99 17.27 15.75 3.55
CA HIS A 99 15.96 15.54 4.19
C HIS A 99 15.09 14.58 3.37
N LEU A 100 14.91 14.85 2.07
CA LEU A 100 14.11 13.99 1.19
C LEU A 100 14.67 12.57 1.09
N PHE A 101 16.00 12.44 1.02
CA PHE A 101 16.66 11.14 0.95
C PHE A 101 16.47 10.33 2.23
N LEU A 102 16.67 10.96 3.40
CA LEU A 102 16.48 10.33 4.70
C LEU A 102 15.02 9.97 4.95
N ASP A 103 14.07 10.85 4.59
CA ASP A 103 12.63 10.56 4.64
C ASP A 103 12.28 9.31 3.84
N THR A 104 12.76 9.23 2.60
CA THR A 104 12.49 8.08 1.73
C THR A 104 13.09 6.80 2.32
N LEU A 105 14.30 6.88 2.89
CA LEU A 105 14.95 5.74 3.55
C LEU A 105 14.16 5.27 4.77
N ILE A 106 13.78 6.20 5.65
CA ILE A 106 13.00 5.92 6.86
C ILE A 106 11.65 5.33 6.47
N ALA A 107 10.92 5.98 5.58
CA ALA A 107 9.62 5.50 5.09
C ALA A 107 9.70 4.07 4.53
N THR A 108 10.78 3.74 3.81
CA THR A 108 11.01 2.40 3.23
C THR A 108 11.36 1.34 4.28
N VAL A 109 11.99 1.71 5.39
CA VAL A 109 12.32 0.76 6.47
C VAL A 109 11.09 0.42 7.32
N PHE A 110 10.16 1.36 7.45
CA PHE A 110 8.96 1.21 8.27
C PHE A 110 7.77 0.55 7.55
N ILE A 111 7.84 0.40 6.23
CA ILE A 111 6.83 -0.29 5.41
C ILE A 111 7.18 -1.77 5.23
#